data_AF-A0A392S5S1-F1
#
_entry.id   AF-A0A392S5S1-F1
#
_cell.length_a   1.000
_cell.length_b   1.000
_cell.length_c   1.000
_cell.angle_alpha   90.00
_cell.angle_beta   90.00
_cell.angle_gamma   90.00
#
_symmetry.space_group_name_H-M   'P 1'
#
loop_
_entity.id
_entity.type
_entity.pdbx_description
1 polymer ?
#
loop_
_entity_poly.entity_id
_entity_poly.type
_entity_poly.pdbx_seq_one_letter_code
_entity_poly.pdbx_strand_id
1 'polypeptide(L)'
;MTLEEAYLEFMEELEEYYEEEIAQAEMGTEQRKLPPKQKDSGTFTVPFCFGSVQGRALCDLGSSISLMSLQFAQKWKIGRIDETHTREIILADQSVLRPSGIIRD
;
A
#
# COMPACT_ATOMS: atom_id res chain seq x y z
N MET A 1 25.12 15.48 -4.11
CA MET A 1 24.16 14.39 -3.92
C MET A 1 23.79 14.30 -2.44
N THR A 2 22.90 15.18 -2.03
CA THR A 2 22.19 15.07 -0.76
C THR A 2 21.10 14.00 -0.87
N LEU A 3 20.55 13.55 0.25
CA LEU A 3 19.46 12.57 0.27
C LEU A 3 18.23 13.06 -0.50
N GLU A 4 18.00 14.38 -0.51
CA GLU A 4 16.92 15.04 -1.24
C GLU A 4 17.15 14.99 -2.76
N GLU A 5 18.38 15.19 -3.21
CA GLU A 5 18.74 15.09 -4.63
C GLU A 5 18.56 13.66 -5.14
N ALA A 6 18.99 12.66 -4.37
CA ALA A 6 18.82 11.24 -4.72
C ALA A 6 17.34 10.79 -4.72
N TYR A 7 16.51 11.38 -3.85
CA TYR A 7 15.07 11.12 -3.83
C TYR A 7 14.38 11.73 -5.04
N LEU A 8 14.74 12.95 -5.44
CA LEU A 8 14.15 13.61 -6.61
C LEU A 8 14.55 12.90 -7.92
N GLU A 9 15.82 12.50 -8.06
CA GLU A 9 16.30 11.72 -9.21
C GLU A 9 15.56 10.39 -9.35
N PHE A 10 15.36 9.69 -8.23
CA PHE A 10 14.58 8.44 -8.20
C PHE A 10 13.10 8.63 -8.52
N MET A 11 12.49 9.73 -8.06
CA MET A 11 11.09 10.04 -8.35
C MET A 11 10.89 10.42 -9.82
N GLU A 12 11.83 11.14 -10.42
CA GLU A 12 11.81 11.51 -11.84
C GLU A 12 11.96 10.28 -12.75
N GLU A 13 12.86 9.34 -12.38
CA GLU A 13 13.01 8.05 -13.07
C GLU A 13 11.74 7.19 -13.01
N LEU A 14 11.03 7.21 -11.87
CA LEU A 14 9.73 6.54 -11.73
C LEU A 14 8.66 7.18 -12.60
N GLU A 15 8.62 8.51 -12.68
CA GLU A 15 7.60 9.24 -13.45
C GLU A 15 7.79 9.01 -14.96
N GLU A 16 9.04 8.97 -15.44
CA GLU A 16 9.38 8.58 -16.82
C GLU A 16 8.96 7.13 -17.12
N TYR A 17 9.20 6.19 -16.19
CA TYR A 17 8.78 4.80 -16.32
C TYR A 17 7.25 4.64 -16.43
N TYR A 18 6.48 5.40 -15.63
CA TYR A 18 5.02 5.35 -15.70
C TYR A 18 4.48 5.92 -17.02
N GLU A 19 5.05 7.02 -17.52
CA GLU A 19 4.68 7.59 -18.82
C GLU A 19 4.99 6.62 -19.97
N GLU A 20 6.12 5.93 -19.92
CA GLU A 20 6.44 4.86 -20.88
C GLU A 20 5.48 3.67 -20.79
N GLU A 21 5.06 3.28 -19.58
CA GLU A 21 4.12 2.17 -19.35
C GLU A 21 2.69 2.54 -19.81
N ILE A 22 2.26 3.79 -19.57
CA ILE A 22 0.98 4.34 -20.04
C ILE A 22 0.98 4.41 -21.58
N ALA A 23 2.05 4.91 -22.20
CA ALA A 23 2.17 4.96 -23.65
C ALA A 23 2.13 3.57 -24.30
N GLN A 24 2.70 2.55 -23.64
CA GLN A 24 2.62 1.15 -24.08
C GLN A 24 1.24 0.51 -23.84
N ALA A 25 0.47 1.01 -22.87
CA ALA A 25 -0.88 0.57 -22.59
C ALA A 25 -1.92 1.18 -23.56
N GLU A 26 -1.69 2.40 -24.06
CA GLU A 26 -2.63 3.09 -24.96
C GLU A 26 -2.57 2.62 -26.42
N MET A 27 -1.48 1.96 -26.87
CA MET A 27 -1.34 1.49 -28.25
C MET A 27 -1.85 0.07 -28.55
N GLY A 28 -2.51 -0.61 -27.61
CA GLY A 28 -2.93 -2.00 -27.81
C GLY A 28 -4.23 -2.36 -27.15
N THR A 29 -5.32 -2.36 -27.92
CA THR A 29 -6.58 -3.06 -27.60
C THR A 29 -6.38 -4.58 -27.63
N GLU A 30 -5.59 -5.10 -26.70
CA GLU A 30 -5.60 -6.50 -26.32
C GLU A 30 -5.86 -6.57 -24.83
N GLN A 31 -6.90 -7.30 -24.44
CA GLN A 31 -7.10 -7.71 -23.05
C GLN A 31 -5.90 -8.57 -22.62
N ARG A 32 -4.81 -7.91 -22.19
CA ARG A 32 -3.67 -8.56 -21.56
C ARG A 32 -4.22 -9.22 -20.30
N LYS A 33 -4.39 -10.54 -20.33
CA LYS A 33 -4.59 -11.33 -19.12
C LYS A 33 -3.39 -11.04 -18.23
N LEU A 34 -3.64 -10.33 -17.13
CA LEU A 34 -2.61 -10.04 -16.13
C LEU A 34 -1.89 -11.36 -15.79
N PRO A 35 -0.55 -11.38 -15.76
CA PRO A 35 0.18 -12.57 -15.38
C PRO A 35 -0.31 -13.06 -14.01
N PRO A 36 -0.49 -14.38 -13.81
CA PRO A 36 -0.96 -14.89 -12.54
C PRO A 36 0.00 -14.45 -11.43
N LYS A 37 -0.52 -13.77 -10.39
CA LYS A 37 0.26 -13.29 -9.24
C LYS A 37 1.11 -14.44 -8.70
N GLN A 38 2.44 -14.30 -8.78
CA GLN A 38 3.34 -15.17 -8.05
C GLN A 38 3.19 -14.88 -6.56
N LYS A 39 3.47 -15.88 -5.72
CA LYS A 39 3.43 -15.70 -4.28
C LYS A 39 4.58 -14.77 -3.89
N ASP A 40 4.25 -13.56 -3.46
CA ASP A 40 5.24 -12.56 -3.06
C ASP A 40 6.15 -13.13 -1.98
N SER A 41 7.46 -13.19 -2.24
CA SER A 41 8.46 -13.64 -1.28
C SER A 41 8.64 -12.65 -0.11
N GLY A 42 8.14 -11.42 -0.28
CA GLY A 42 8.19 -10.33 0.71
C GLY A 42 7.05 -10.34 1.74
N THR A 43 6.09 -11.25 1.62
CA THR A 43 4.94 -11.32 2.55
C THR A 43 5.09 -12.46 3.57
N PHE A 44 5.10 -12.12 4.85
CA PHE A 44 5.17 -13.08 5.95
C PHE A 44 4.21 -12.68 7.07
N THR A 45 3.93 -13.59 8.00
CA THR A 45 3.11 -13.28 9.18
C THR A 45 3.97 -13.10 10.41
N VAL A 46 3.81 -11.98 11.11
CA VAL A 46 4.45 -11.73 12.42
C VAL A 46 3.44 -11.91 13.54
N PRO A 47 3.80 -12.54 14.68
CA PRO A 47 2.96 -12.49 15.86
C PRO A 47 2.89 -11.04 16.37
N PHE A 48 1.73 -10.62 16.84
CA PHE A 48 1.57 -9.34 17.52
C PHE A 48 0.86 -9.52 18.87
N CYS A 49 1.15 -8.62 19.79
CA CYS A 49 0.46 -8.52 21.07
C CYS A 49 -0.01 -7.08 21.26
N PHE A 50 -1.30 -6.89 21.53
CA PHE A 50 -1.88 -5.60 21.88
C PHE A 50 -2.66 -5.74 23.18
N GLY A 51 -2.09 -5.26 24.30
CA GLY A 51 -2.62 -5.54 25.63
C GLY A 51 -2.66 -7.05 25.90
N SER A 52 -3.85 -7.59 26.17
CA SER A 52 -4.09 -9.03 26.37
C SER A 52 -4.41 -9.80 25.08
N VAL A 53 -4.41 -9.13 23.93
CA VAL A 53 -4.77 -9.71 22.63
C VAL A 53 -3.53 -10.20 21.93
N GLN A 54 -3.56 -11.45 21.48
CA GLN A 54 -2.51 -12.04 20.66
C GLN A 54 -3.08 -12.44 19.30
N GLY A 55 -2.28 -12.28 18.26
CA GLY A 55 -2.67 -12.63 16.91
C GLY A 55 -1.49 -12.70 15.97
N ARG A 56 -1.78 -12.75 14.67
CA ARG A 56 -0.78 -12.65 13.62
C ARG A 56 -1.17 -11.53 12.67
N ALA A 57 -0.20 -10.68 12.32
CA ALA A 57 -0.36 -9.63 11.34
C ALA A 57 0.36 -10.03 10.05
N LEU A 58 -0.20 -9.64 8.92
CA LEU A 58 0.48 -9.75 7.62
C LEU A 58 1.51 -8.62 7.54
N CYS A 59 2.77 -8.97 7.36
CA CYS A 59 3.85 -8.05 7.10
C CYS A 59 4.24 -8.21 5.64
N ASP A 60 4.10 -7.15 4.87
CA ASP A 60 4.49 -7.09 3.47
C ASP A 60 5.63 -6.06 3.33
N LEU A 61 6.84 -6.54 3.05
CA LEU A 61 8.02 -5.69 2.89
C LEU A 61 7.94 -4.80 1.65
N GLY A 62 7.10 -5.15 0.67
CA GLY A 62 6.83 -4.31 -0.50
C GLY A 62 5.80 -3.21 -0.23
N SER A 63 5.17 -3.19 0.95
CA SER A 63 4.16 -2.19 1.28
C SER A 63 4.74 -1.04 2.07
N SER A 64 4.48 0.19 1.61
CA SER A 64 4.83 1.42 2.32
C SER A 64 3.79 1.84 3.37
N ILE A 65 2.69 1.09 3.49
CA ILE A 65 1.57 1.42 4.37
C ILE A 65 1.17 0.24 5.26
N SER A 66 0.68 0.55 6.46
CA SER A 66 0.08 -0.44 7.35
C SER A 66 -1.44 -0.31 7.33
N LEU A 67 -2.13 -1.42 7.10
CA LEU A 67 -3.60 -1.49 7.11
C LEU A 67 -4.11 -2.25 8.32
N MET A 68 -5.21 -1.77 8.88
CA MET A 68 -5.91 -2.41 9.99
C MET A 68 -7.41 -2.38 9.73
N SER A 69 -8.11 -3.48 10.02
CA SER A 69 -9.56 -3.48 9.89
C SER A 69 -10.21 -2.49 10.87
N LEU A 70 -11.20 -1.75 10.40
CA LEU A 70 -11.92 -0.77 11.22
C LEU A 70 -12.53 -1.42 12.48
N GLN A 71 -13.13 -2.61 12.31
CA GLN A 71 -13.73 -3.34 13.43
C GLN A 71 -12.70 -3.68 14.51
N PHE A 72 -11.48 -4.06 14.12
CA PHE A 72 -10.40 -4.34 15.06
C PHE A 72 -9.95 -3.06 15.78
N ALA A 73 -9.73 -1.97 15.03
CA ALA A 73 -9.37 -0.68 15.60
C ALA A 73 -10.41 -0.16 16.60
N GLN A 74 -11.71 -0.25 16.26
CA GLN A 74 -12.80 0.16 17.14
C GLN A 74 -12.92 -0.75 18.38
N LYS A 75 -12.86 -2.07 18.20
CA LYS A 75 -12.98 -3.05 19.29
C LYS A 75 -11.91 -2.82 20.35
N TRP A 76 -10.68 -2.53 19.92
CA TRP A 76 -9.54 -2.36 20.82
C TRP A 76 -9.22 -0.88 21.10
N LYS A 77 -10.05 0.05 20.63
CA LYS A 77 -9.89 1.50 20.79
C LYS A 77 -8.48 1.97 20.42
N ILE A 78 -7.99 1.52 19.26
CA ILE A 78 -6.64 1.79 18.77
C ILE A 78 -6.61 3.22 18.23
N GLY A 79 -6.01 4.11 19.02
CA GLY A 79 -5.84 5.52 18.68
C GLY A 79 -7.16 6.26 18.39
N ARG A 80 -7.04 7.50 17.92
CA ARG A 80 -8.16 8.27 17.39
C ARG A 80 -8.22 8.08 15.89
N ILE A 81 -9.36 7.65 15.38
CA ILE A 81 -9.62 7.58 13.95
C ILE A 81 -9.89 9.00 13.46
N ASP A 82 -9.01 9.50 12.60
CA ASP A 82 -9.19 10.75 11.89
C ASP A 82 -9.91 10.50 10.56
N GLU A 83 -11.18 10.86 10.51
CA GLU A 83 -12.04 10.75 9.31
C GLU A 83 -11.99 12.02 8.46
N THR A 84 -11.26 13.06 8.88
CA THR A 84 -11.25 14.35 8.16
C THR A 84 -10.48 14.31 6.85
N HIS A 85 -9.54 13.36 6.73
CA HIS A 85 -8.70 13.18 5.56
C HIS A 85 -9.15 11.94 4.77
N THR A 86 -9.93 12.15 3.71
CA THR A 86 -10.22 11.10 2.74
C THR A 86 -8.97 10.85 1.90
N ARG A 87 -8.31 9.71 2.10
CA ARG A 87 -7.24 9.23 1.21
C ARG A 87 -7.76 8.05 0.39
N GLU A 88 -7.25 7.92 -0.82
CA GLU A 88 -7.39 6.71 -1.62
C GLU A 88 -6.04 6.01 -1.66
N ILE A 89 -6.06 4.68 -1.60
CA ILE A 89 -4.87 3.84 -1.69
C ILE A 89 -4.99 3.07 -2.99
N ILE A 90 -4.01 3.23 -3.87
CA ILE A 90 -3.90 2.44 -5.10
C ILE A 90 -3.01 1.25 -4.77
N LEU A 91 -3.56 0.04 -4.92
CA LEU A 91 -2.83 -1.20 -4.72
C LEU A 91 -2.05 -1.57 -6.00
N ALA A 92 -1.09 -2.49 -5.87
CA ALA A 92 -0.26 -2.94 -6.99
C ALA A 92 -1.04 -3.57 -8.15
N ASP A 93 -2.28 -4.02 -7.92
CA ASP A 93 -3.19 -4.50 -8.97
C ASP A 93 -4.15 -3.41 -9.49
N GLN A 94 -3.80 -2.14 -9.27
CA GLN A 94 -4.54 -0.94 -9.67
C GLN A 94 -5.93 -0.84 -9.01
N SER A 95 -6.23 -1.70 -8.03
CA SER A 95 -7.46 -1.57 -7.26
C SER A 95 -7.38 -0.39 -6.27
N VAL A 96 -8.50 0.30 -6.10
CA VAL A 96 -8.59 1.49 -5.24
C VAL A 96 -9.26 1.12 -3.93
N LEU A 97 -8.52 1.27 -2.83
CA LEU A 97 -8.98 1.07 -1.47
C LEU A 97 -9.25 2.43 -0.80
N ARG A 98 -10.44 2.57 -0.22
CA ARG A 98 -10.87 3.79 0.50
C ARG A 98 -10.94 3.50 2.00
N PRO A 99 -9.87 3.78 2.77
CA PRO A 99 -9.88 3.59 4.22
C PRO A 99 -10.92 4.49 4.89
N SER A 100 -11.52 4.00 5.98
CA SER A 100 -12.51 4.76 6.76
C SER A 100 -11.89 5.94 7.54
N GLY A 101 -10.58 5.94 7.73
CA GLY A 101 -9.86 7.01 8.41
C GLY A 101 -8.40 6.63 8.64
N ILE A 102 -7.64 7.58 9.20
CA ILE A 102 -6.21 7.42 9.49
C ILE A 102 -6.03 7.41 11.01
N ILE A 103 -5.18 6.51 11.50
CA ILE A 103 -4.71 6.52 12.89
C ILE A 103 -3.26 7.01 12.85
N ARG A 104 -2.96 8.02 13.66
CA ARG A 104 -1.60 8.55 13.86
C ARG A 104 -1.08 8.09 15.22
N ASP A 105 0.22 7.85 15.30
CA ASP A 105 0.95 7.68 16.57
C ASP A 105 1.11 9.04 17.28
#